data_AF-A0A9W8XFX9-F1
#
_entry.id   AF-A0A9W8XFX9-F1
#
_cell.length_a   1.000
_cell.length_b   1.000
_cell.length_c   1.000
_cell.angle_alpha   90.00
_cell.angle_beta   90.00
_cell.angle_gamma   90.00
#
_symmetry.space_group_name_H-M   'P 1'
#
loop_
_entity.id
_entity.type
_entity.pdbx_description
1 polymer ?
#
loop_
_entity_poly.entity_id
_entity_poly.type
_entity_poly.pdbx_seq_one_letter_code
_entity_poly.pdbx_strand_id
1 'polypeptide(L)'
;MALLYMPTPFPVAELDAWFRADSMQTKRGAMQILEKLHIIVMKQDDARQTRYELYKSFASSLRQALEGSGSHRSFGVPSHKSEERRVSIDFLDSYSQRQWENILFYLVGGTVGFRNPGGQDDGFTFVLRDTNAQVWSLLVAYLRNAPQQRMSETDILNFLFMLGSLELGQDYSTATLSATQLQMLEDLAEFGIIYRSHKAASTFYPTRLAVTLTSDAGALSQGSGSATGGGSTAKGFIIVETNYRIYAYTNSLLQIAILSLFTHMRTRFPNLVSGKITRRSIGRAISYGITSAQVIEYLETHAHPQMQKTKPFLPPTVMDQIRLWEYERERMETSQGFLMRDFANEGSYRDYVQYAKDNGVLVWQNDKQRMFFIDSIEVVGAKIKRDMQKARA
;
A
#
# COMPACT_ATOMS: atom_id res chain seq x y z
N MET A 1 -7.38 -7.47 27.00
CA MET A 1 -8.07 -8.61 27.66
C MET A 1 -8.46 -8.32 29.10
N ALA A 2 -7.61 -7.77 29.96
CA ALA A 2 -7.95 -7.52 31.37
C ALA A 2 -9.25 -6.69 31.57
N LEU A 3 -9.46 -5.64 30.79
CA LEU A 3 -10.68 -4.81 30.84
C LEU A 3 -11.95 -5.53 30.38
N LEU A 4 -11.82 -6.66 29.66
CA LEU A 4 -12.96 -7.30 29.00
C LEU A 4 -13.96 -7.84 30.02
N TYR A 5 -13.50 -8.34 31.17
CA TYR A 5 -14.35 -8.94 32.21
C TYR A 5 -14.50 -8.05 33.45
N MET A 6 -13.93 -6.84 33.42
CA MET A 6 -14.08 -5.90 34.54
C MET A 6 -15.47 -5.25 34.52
N PRO A 7 -16.20 -5.25 35.64
CA PRO A 7 -17.51 -4.61 35.74
C PRO A 7 -17.41 -3.08 35.89
N THR A 8 -16.26 -2.56 36.34
CA THR A 8 -16.03 -1.14 36.61
C THR A 8 -14.91 -0.56 35.74
N PRO A 9 -14.95 0.76 35.43
CA PRO A 9 -13.89 1.42 34.69
C PRO A 9 -12.56 1.40 35.45
N PHE A 10 -11.46 1.14 34.73
CA PHE A 10 -10.14 0.90 35.29
C PHE A 10 -9.33 2.19 35.40
N PRO A 11 -8.77 2.53 36.57
CA PRO A 11 -8.07 3.80 36.78
C PRO A 11 -6.71 3.85 36.06
N VAL A 12 -6.37 5.04 35.53
CA VAL A 12 -5.12 5.24 34.77
C VAL A 12 -3.87 5.00 35.62
N ALA A 13 -3.90 5.38 36.90
CA ALA A 13 -2.76 5.22 37.80
C ALA A 13 -2.38 3.74 38.01
N GLU A 14 -3.36 2.84 38.10
CA GLU A 14 -3.09 1.40 38.18
C GLU A 14 -2.60 0.84 36.85
N LEU A 15 -3.13 1.35 35.73
CA LEU A 15 -2.62 1.00 34.41
C LEU A 15 -1.19 1.47 34.20
N ASP A 16 -0.79 2.63 34.73
CA ASP A 16 0.60 3.11 34.67
C ASP A 16 1.54 2.19 35.45
N ALA A 17 1.09 1.65 36.59
CA ALA A 17 1.88 0.72 37.39
C ALA A 17 2.17 -0.62 36.69
N TRP A 18 1.39 -1.00 35.67
CA TRP A 18 1.62 -2.23 34.91
C TRP A 18 2.78 -2.15 33.90
N PHE A 19 3.27 -0.94 33.60
CA PHE A 19 4.33 -0.73 32.62
C PHE A 19 5.62 -0.25 33.29
N ARG A 20 6.75 -0.68 32.73
CA ARG A 20 8.07 -0.15 33.14
C ARG A 20 8.26 1.26 32.59
N ALA A 21 9.05 2.08 33.28
CA ALA A 21 9.32 3.46 32.89
C ALA A 21 9.82 3.59 31.44
N ASP A 22 10.69 2.67 30.99
CA ASP A 22 11.27 2.65 29.64
C ASP A 22 10.22 2.42 28.53
N SER A 23 9.06 1.85 28.87
CA SER A 23 7.99 1.49 27.92
C SER A 23 6.81 2.48 27.92
N MET A 24 6.93 3.63 28.58
CA MET A 24 5.82 4.59 28.67
C MET A 24 5.49 5.25 27.32
N GLN A 25 6.48 5.42 26.45
CA GLN A 25 6.24 5.97 25.10
C GLN A 25 5.44 5.01 24.21
N THR A 26 5.76 3.71 24.23
CA THR A 26 5.02 2.69 23.46
C THR A 26 3.61 2.53 23.98
N LYS A 27 3.42 2.55 25.32
CA LYS A 27 2.08 2.61 25.93
C LYS A 27 1.28 3.80 25.41
N ARG A 28 1.85 5.01 25.45
CA ARG A 28 1.16 6.23 25.01
C ARG A 28 0.71 6.13 23.55
N GLY A 29 1.57 5.61 22.68
CA GLY A 29 1.22 5.32 21.28
C GLY A 29 0.06 4.32 21.15
N ALA A 30 0.12 3.19 21.87
CA ALA A 30 -0.93 2.18 21.84
C ALA A 30 -2.28 2.71 22.34
N MET A 31 -2.29 3.50 23.42
CA MET A 31 -3.52 4.09 23.96
C MET A 31 -4.12 5.12 23.00
N GLN A 32 -3.30 5.93 22.34
CA GLN A 32 -3.77 6.84 21.29
C GLN A 32 -4.42 6.09 20.12
N ILE A 33 -3.87 4.94 19.73
CA ILE A 33 -4.47 4.12 18.66
C ILE A 33 -5.81 3.55 19.12
N LEU A 34 -5.90 2.99 20.33
CA LEU A 34 -7.15 2.44 20.87
C LEU A 34 -8.24 3.50 21.02
N GLU A 35 -7.87 4.72 21.40
CA GLU A 35 -8.77 5.87 21.49
C GLU A 35 -9.25 6.31 20.09
N LYS A 36 -8.33 6.42 19.12
CA LYS A 36 -8.66 6.75 17.71
C LYS A 36 -9.57 5.71 17.06
N LEU A 37 -9.42 4.43 17.42
CA LEU A 37 -10.28 3.34 16.95
C LEU A 37 -11.60 3.22 17.73
N HIS A 38 -11.85 4.12 18.69
CA HIS A 38 -13.03 4.10 19.56
C HIS A 38 -13.26 2.76 20.30
N ILE A 39 -12.18 2.05 20.63
CA ILE A 39 -12.24 0.78 21.38
C ILE A 39 -12.34 1.06 22.88
N ILE A 40 -11.60 2.07 23.36
CA ILE A 40 -11.62 2.55 24.74
C ILE A 40 -12.28 3.91 24.83
N VAL A 41 -12.94 4.17 25.97
CA VAL A 41 -13.55 5.45 26.32
C VAL A 41 -12.90 5.93 27.62
N MET A 42 -12.46 7.19 27.60
CA MET A 42 -11.96 7.87 28.79
C MET A 42 -13.15 8.49 29.54
N LYS A 43 -13.37 8.05 30.79
CA LYS A 43 -14.35 8.64 31.69
C LYS A 43 -13.64 9.31 32.85
N GLN A 44 -14.14 10.48 33.24
CA GLN A 44 -13.70 11.14 34.45
C GLN A 44 -14.73 10.88 35.56
N ASP A 45 -14.24 10.37 36.68
CA ASP A 45 -15.06 10.11 37.86
C ASP A 45 -15.33 11.42 38.65
N ASP A 46 -16.26 11.40 39.60
CA ASP A 46 -16.60 12.57 40.43
C ASP A 46 -15.38 13.11 41.21
N ALA A 47 -14.43 12.23 41.52
CA ALA A 47 -13.14 12.54 42.13
C ALA A 47 -12.09 13.11 41.15
N ARG A 48 -12.48 13.52 39.93
CA ARG A 48 -11.61 13.95 38.81
C ARG A 48 -10.57 12.92 38.35
N GLN A 49 -10.65 11.69 38.80
CA GLN A 49 -9.76 10.63 38.37
C GLN A 49 -10.16 10.13 36.99
N THR A 50 -9.17 9.96 36.12
CA THR A 50 -9.39 9.38 34.81
C THR A 50 -9.48 7.87 34.92
N ARG A 51 -10.47 7.27 34.25
CA ARG A 51 -10.66 5.84 34.13
C ARG A 51 -10.88 5.45 32.66
N TYR A 52 -10.42 4.28 32.29
CA TYR A 52 -10.65 3.68 30.98
C TYR A 52 -11.73 2.61 31.08
N GLU A 53 -12.68 2.64 30.14
CA GLU A 53 -13.69 1.62 29.94
C GLU A 53 -13.65 1.16 28.48
N LEU A 54 -13.97 -0.10 28.20
CA LEU A 54 -14.19 -0.54 26.82
C LEU A 54 -15.54 -0.05 26.33
N TYR A 55 -15.64 0.24 25.03
CA TYR A 55 -16.93 0.55 24.43
C TYR A 55 -17.87 -0.67 24.55
N LYS A 56 -19.11 -0.44 25.01
CA LYS A 56 -20.01 -1.55 25.43
C LYS A 56 -20.32 -2.54 24.30
N SER A 57 -20.54 -2.06 23.08
CA SER A 57 -20.79 -2.94 21.94
C SER A 57 -19.57 -3.78 21.58
N PHE A 58 -18.37 -3.19 21.61
CA PHE A 58 -17.11 -3.88 21.37
C PHE A 58 -16.82 -4.93 22.46
N ALA A 59 -17.04 -4.59 23.73
CA ALA A 59 -16.88 -5.54 24.83
C ALA A 59 -17.86 -6.72 24.70
N SER A 60 -19.13 -6.45 24.36
CA SER A 60 -20.13 -7.50 24.14
C SER A 60 -19.76 -8.39 22.95
N SER A 61 -19.38 -7.82 21.81
CA SER A 61 -19.05 -8.60 20.61
C SER A 61 -17.77 -9.42 20.80
N LEU A 62 -16.76 -8.88 21.47
CA LEU A 62 -15.52 -9.60 21.77
C LEU A 62 -15.74 -10.74 22.77
N ARG A 63 -16.59 -10.56 23.80
CA ARG A 63 -16.98 -11.67 24.69
C ARG A 63 -17.70 -12.76 23.93
N GLN A 64 -18.67 -12.40 23.08
CA GLN A 64 -19.41 -13.34 22.25
C GLN A 64 -18.49 -14.14 21.32
N ALA A 65 -17.49 -13.48 20.72
CA ALA A 65 -16.50 -14.14 19.88
C ALA A 65 -15.61 -15.13 20.65
N LEU A 66 -15.24 -14.82 21.90
CA LEU A 66 -14.40 -15.69 22.73
C LEU A 66 -15.17 -16.86 23.37
N GLU A 67 -16.40 -16.60 23.79
CA GLU A 67 -17.27 -17.60 24.45
C GLU A 67 -18.00 -18.48 23.44
N GLY A 68 -17.86 -18.19 22.14
CA GLY A 68 -18.59 -18.85 21.05
C GLY A 68 -20.11 -18.68 21.17
N SER A 69 -20.55 -17.70 21.97
CA SER A 69 -21.94 -17.51 22.36
C SER A 69 -22.52 -16.30 21.63
N GLY A 70 -23.57 -16.51 20.85
CA GLY A 70 -24.26 -15.45 20.11
C GLY A 70 -24.97 -15.99 18.87
N SER A 71 -26.04 -15.31 18.45
CA SER A 71 -26.71 -15.59 17.17
C SER A 71 -25.99 -14.97 15.96
N HIS A 72 -24.87 -14.27 16.21
CA HIS A 72 -24.14 -13.54 15.19
C HIS A 72 -23.19 -14.50 14.45
N ARG A 73 -23.47 -14.71 13.17
CA ARG A 73 -22.81 -15.66 12.26
C ARG A 73 -21.47 -15.14 11.74
N SER A 74 -20.67 -14.57 12.64
CA SER A 74 -19.47 -13.78 12.32
C SER A 74 -18.34 -14.60 11.66
N PHE A 75 -18.37 -15.93 11.80
CA PHE A 75 -17.37 -16.86 11.26
C PHE A 75 -17.86 -17.67 10.04
N GLY A 76 -18.97 -17.25 9.43
CA GLY A 76 -19.59 -17.98 8.31
C GLY A 76 -20.34 -19.24 8.74
N VAL A 77 -21.10 -19.83 7.82
CA VAL A 77 -21.84 -21.08 8.06
C VAL A 77 -21.29 -22.16 7.13
N PRO A 78 -20.51 -23.13 7.65
CA PRO A 78 -20.04 -24.26 6.86
C PRO A 78 -21.20 -25.05 6.26
N SER A 79 -21.10 -25.47 5.01
CA SER A 79 -22.07 -26.41 4.42
C SER A 79 -21.65 -27.85 4.67
N HIS A 80 -22.51 -28.63 5.34
CA HIS A 80 -22.28 -30.05 5.62
C HIS A 80 -22.57 -30.97 4.42
N LYS A 81 -22.46 -30.49 3.17
CA LYS A 81 -22.69 -31.34 2.00
C LYS A 81 -21.54 -32.36 1.86
N SER A 82 -21.91 -33.59 1.48
CA SER A 82 -21.04 -34.78 1.35
C SER A 82 -19.61 -34.46 0.89
N GLU A 83 -18.63 -35.00 1.62
CA GLU A 83 -17.17 -34.83 1.41
C GLU A 83 -16.70 -35.17 -0.01
N GLU A 84 -17.49 -35.94 -0.78
CA GLU A 84 -17.19 -36.42 -2.12
C GLU A 84 -17.10 -35.32 -3.21
N ARG A 85 -17.54 -34.09 -2.93
CA ARG A 85 -17.49 -32.96 -3.90
C ARG A 85 -16.65 -31.77 -3.43
N ARG A 86 -15.76 -31.95 -2.45
CA ARG A 86 -14.88 -30.87 -2.00
C ARG A 86 -13.86 -30.51 -3.08
N VAL A 87 -13.75 -29.22 -3.34
CA VAL A 87 -12.77 -28.66 -4.26
C VAL A 87 -11.39 -28.75 -3.62
N SER A 88 -10.38 -29.23 -4.35
CA SER A 88 -9.03 -29.35 -3.81
C SER A 88 -8.39 -27.98 -3.59
N ILE A 89 -7.53 -27.89 -2.57
CA ILE A 89 -6.77 -26.66 -2.28
C ILE A 89 -5.88 -26.29 -3.48
N ASP A 90 -5.26 -27.27 -4.12
CA ASP A 90 -4.44 -27.05 -5.32
C ASP A 90 -5.23 -26.42 -6.47
N PHE A 91 -6.49 -26.84 -6.65
CA PHE A 91 -7.37 -26.22 -7.63
C PHE A 91 -7.64 -24.75 -7.27
N LEU A 92 -7.99 -24.46 -6.01
CA LEU A 92 -8.26 -23.09 -5.53
C LEU A 92 -7.03 -22.17 -5.70
N ASP A 93 -5.83 -22.70 -5.44
CA ASP A 93 -4.57 -21.99 -5.64
C ASP A 93 -4.35 -21.68 -7.13
N SER A 94 -4.51 -22.68 -8.02
CA SER A 94 -4.38 -22.46 -9.47
C SER A 94 -5.43 -21.49 -10.04
N TYR A 95 -6.66 -21.55 -9.52
CA TYR A 95 -7.76 -20.67 -9.90
C TYR A 95 -7.46 -19.22 -9.51
N SER A 96 -7.14 -18.99 -8.23
CA SER A 96 -6.87 -17.65 -7.70
C SER A 96 -5.68 -17.00 -8.40
N GLN A 97 -4.60 -17.76 -8.61
CA GLN A 97 -3.44 -17.29 -9.35
C GLN A 97 -3.80 -16.88 -10.78
N ARG A 98 -4.56 -17.72 -11.52
CA ARG A 98 -4.93 -17.42 -12.89
C ARG A 98 -5.80 -16.17 -13.00
N GLN A 99 -6.80 -16.02 -12.14
CA GLN A 99 -7.67 -14.84 -12.14
C GLN A 99 -6.89 -13.57 -11.80
N TRP A 100 -6.06 -13.62 -10.76
CA TRP A 100 -5.24 -12.49 -10.34
C TRP A 100 -4.24 -12.08 -11.42
N GLU A 101 -3.55 -13.05 -12.04
CA GLU A 101 -2.61 -12.78 -13.13
C GLU A 101 -3.30 -12.16 -14.35
N ASN A 102 -4.53 -12.58 -14.69
CA ASN A 102 -5.29 -11.97 -15.79
C ASN A 102 -5.58 -10.49 -15.53
N ILE A 103 -5.93 -10.12 -14.29
CA ILE A 103 -6.19 -8.74 -13.89
C ILE A 103 -4.91 -7.91 -13.98
N LEU A 104 -3.81 -8.42 -13.42
CA LEU A 104 -2.52 -7.74 -13.49
C LEU A 104 -2.04 -7.59 -14.93
N PHE A 105 -2.26 -8.61 -15.76
CA PHE A 105 -1.91 -8.55 -17.18
C PHE A 105 -2.75 -7.51 -17.93
N TYR A 106 -4.06 -7.43 -17.64
CA TYR A 106 -4.91 -6.36 -18.19
C TYR A 106 -4.43 -4.98 -17.74
N LEU A 107 -4.02 -4.83 -16.47
CA LEU A 107 -3.52 -3.55 -15.97
C LEU A 107 -2.22 -3.16 -16.69
N VAL A 108 -1.25 -4.07 -16.82
CA VAL A 108 0.01 -3.80 -17.52
C VAL A 108 -0.19 -3.58 -19.03
N GLY A 109 -1.12 -4.31 -19.67
CA GLY A 109 -1.43 -4.14 -21.09
C GLY A 109 -2.25 -2.88 -21.38
N GLY A 110 -3.15 -2.51 -20.46
CA GLY A 110 -4.03 -1.35 -20.54
C GLY A 110 -3.31 -0.04 -20.23
N THR A 111 -2.43 0.01 -19.24
CA THR A 111 -1.66 1.22 -18.90
C THR A 111 -0.65 1.61 -19.98
N VAL A 112 -0.19 0.65 -20.80
CA VAL A 112 0.63 0.96 -21.98
C VAL A 112 -0.20 1.61 -23.11
N GLY A 113 -1.53 1.39 -23.13
CA GLY A 113 -2.47 1.94 -24.12
C GLY A 113 -3.20 3.23 -23.71
N PHE A 114 -3.51 3.41 -22.42
CA PHE A 114 -4.19 4.60 -21.90
C PHE A 114 -3.18 5.63 -21.39
N ARG A 115 -2.47 6.23 -22.34
CA ARG A 115 -1.47 7.27 -22.07
C ARG A 115 -2.18 8.54 -21.58
N ASN A 116 -2.11 8.83 -20.28
CA ASN A 116 -2.37 10.17 -19.79
C ASN A 116 -1.03 10.91 -19.69
N PRO A 117 -0.70 11.82 -20.63
CA PRO A 117 0.60 12.48 -20.62
C PRO A 117 0.65 13.47 -19.44
N GLY A 118 1.24 13.04 -18.31
CA GLY A 118 1.53 13.91 -17.17
C GLY A 118 0.97 13.46 -15.81
N GLY A 119 0.27 12.33 -15.71
CA GLY A 119 -0.15 11.76 -14.42
C GLY A 119 0.90 10.80 -13.87
N GLN A 120 1.10 10.78 -12.55
CA GLN A 120 1.72 9.62 -11.90
C GLN A 120 0.80 8.41 -12.15
N ASP A 121 1.28 7.44 -12.93
CA ASP A 121 0.54 6.22 -13.20
C ASP A 121 0.65 5.27 -11.99
N ASP A 122 -0.16 5.53 -10.96
CA ASP A 122 -0.24 4.71 -9.74
C ASP A 122 -0.43 3.20 -10.02
N GLY A 123 -0.96 2.87 -11.20
CA GLY A 123 -1.12 1.49 -11.67
C GLY A 123 0.18 0.71 -11.81
N PHE A 124 1.28 1.33 -12.23
CA PHE A 124 2.57 0.62 -12.31
C PHE A 124 3.21 0.44 -10.93
N THR A 125 3.05 1.40 -10.04
CA THR A 125 3.42 1.26 -8.62
C THR A 125 2.63 0.12 -7.98
N PHE A 126 1.34 -0.01 -8.28
CA PHE A 126 0.49 -1.08 -7.77
C PHE A 126 1.03 -2.46 -8.16
N VAL A 127 1.36 -2.69 -9.44
CA VAL A 127 1.81 -4.00 -9.95
C VAL A 127 3.13 -4.46 -9.33
N LEU A 128 3.97 -3.54 -8.87
CA LEU A 128 5.28 -3.86 -8.27
C LEU A 128 5.20 -4.22 -6.78
N ARG A 129 4.07 -3.97 -6.11
CA ARG A 129 3.87 -4.34 -4.70
C ARG A 129 3.77 -5.84 -4.52
N ASP A 130 3.90 -6.31 -3.29
CA ASP A 130 3.60 -7.70 -2.94
C ASP A 130 2.12 -8.02 -3.15
N THR A 131 1.80 -9.30 -3.39
CA THR A 131 0.43 -9.75 -3.68
C THR A 131 -0.56 -9.35 -2.59
N ASN A 132 -0.18 -9.38 -1.31
CA ASN A 132 -1.07 -9.02 -0.22
C ASN A 132 -1.40 -7.53 -0.25
N ALA A 133 -0.39 -6.66 -0.38
CA ALA A 133 -0.61 -5.22 -0.52
C ALA A 133 -1.39 -4.84 -1.79
N GLN A 134 -1.21 -5.58 -2.90
CA GLN A 134 -2.03 -5.41 -4.10
C GLN A 134 -3.51 -5.70 -3.81
N VAL A 135 -3.81 -6.85 -3.20
CA VAL A 135 -5.19 -7.22 -2.84
C VAL A 135 -5.79 -6.19 -1.88
N TRP A 136 -5.07 -5.79 -0.83
CA TRP A 136 -5.54 -4.77 0.10
C TRP A 136 -5.81 -3.43 -0.55
N SER A 137 -4.91 -2.95 -1.41
CA SER A 137 -5.12 -1.67 -2.10
C SER A 137 -6.29 -1.73 -3.07
N LEU A 138 -6.54 -2.86 -3.73
CA LEU A 138 -7.74 -3.09 -4.53
C LEU A 138 -9.01 -3.05 -3.66
N LEU A 139 -9.01 -3.73 -2.50
CA LEU A 139 -10.16 -3.75 -1.59
C LEU A 139 -10.44 -2.38 -0.95
N VAL A 140 -9.40 -1.61 -0.62
CA VAL A 140 -9.55 -0.22 -0.16
C VAL A 140 -10.12 0.66 -1.26
N ALA A 141 -9.69 0.49 -2.51
CA ALA A 141 -10.26 1.20 -3.65
C ALA A 141 -11.73 0.79 -3.87
N TYR A 142 -12.06 -0.49 -3.71
CA TYR A 142 -13.43 -0.99 -3.76
C TYR A 142 -14.30 -0.36 -2.68
N LEU A 143 -13.83 -0.30 -1.43
CA LEU A 143 -14.52 0.37 -0.31
C LEU A 143 -14.75 1.85 -0.56
N ARG A 144 -13.78 2.57 -1.14
CA ARG A 144 -13.94 4.00 -1.50
C ARG A 144 -15.00 4.22 -2.58
N ASN A 145 -15.21 3.24 -3.45
CA ASN A 145 -16.21 3.30 -4.53
C ASN A 145 -17.58 2.72 -4.13
N ALA A 146 -17.69 2.04 -2.97
CA ALA A 146 -18.94 1.51 -2.43
C ALA A 146 -20.11 2.52 -2.38
N PRO A 147 -19.94 3.80 -1.97
CA PRO A 147 -21.05 4.75 -1.93
C PRO A 147 -21.64 5.04 -3.33
N GLN A 148 -20.83 4.99 -4.38
CA GLN A 148 -21.29 5.18 -5.76
C GLN A 148 -22.18 4.01 -6.23
N GLN A 149 -21.91 2.80 -5.74
CA GLN A 149 -22.66 1.59 -6.06
C GLN A 149 -23.86 1.35 -5.11
N ARG A 150 -24.14 2.29 -4.19
CA ARG A 150 -25.19 2.17 -3.15
C ARG A 150 -25.03 0.93 -2.25
N MET A 151 -23.80 0.50 -2.03
CA MET A 151 -23.50 -0.61 -1.14
C MET A 151 -23.21 -0.11 0.28
N SER A 152 -23.64 -0.85 1.30
CA SER A 152 -23.36 -0.57 2.70
C SER A 152 -21.91 -0.87 3.06
N GLU A 153 -21.14 0.15 3.42
CA GLU A 153 -19.73 0.01 3.84
C GLU A 153 -19.58 -0.96 5.02
N THR A 154 -20.53 -0.95 5.95
CA THR A 154 -20.56 -1.83 7.12
C THR A 154 -20.65 -3.30 6.75
N ASP A 155 -21.46 -3.65 5.74
CA ASP A 155 -21.68 -5.04 5.36
C ASP A 155 -20.49 -5.60 4.58
N ILE A 156 -19.85 -4.74 3.77
CA ILE A 156 -18.60 -5.06 3.04
C ILE A 156 -17.48 -5.33 4.04
N LEU A 157 -17.28 -4.44 5.02
CA LEU A 157 -16.25 -4.63 6.04
C LEU A 157 -16.50 -5.88 6.89
N ASN A 158 -17.74 -6.09 7.33
CA ASN A 158 -18.11 -7.30 8.07
C ASN A 158 -17.82 -8.57 7.26
N PHE A 159 -18.12 -8.55 5.96
CA PHE A 159 -17.83 -9.68 5.08
C PHE A 159 -16.33 -9.91 4.88
N LEU A 160 -15.52 -8.86 4.70
CA LEU A 160 -14.06 -8.98 4.59
C LEU A 160 -13.43 -9.57 5.86
N PHE A 161 -13.89 -9.15 7.04
CA PHE A 161 -13.41 -9.72 8.30
C PHE A 161 -13.85 -11.17 8.47
N MET A 162 -15.08 -11.51 8.09
CA MET A 162 -15.54 -12.90 8.06
C MET A 162 -14.65 -13.75 7.14
N LEU A 163 -14.36 -13.26 5.93
CA LEU A 163 -13.56 -13.95 4.91
C LEU A 163 -12.15 -14.32 5.41
N GLY A 164 -11.53 -13.43 6.19
CA GLY A 164 -10.21 -13.68 6.79
C GLY A 164 -10.21 -14.68 7.94
N SER A 165 -11.38 -15.09 8.44
CA SER A 165 -11.52 -16.14 9.47
C SER A 165 -11.95 -17.50 8.92
N LEU A 166 -12.19 -17.60 7.61
CA LEU A 166 -12.61 -18.84 6.97
C LEU A 166 -11.43 -19.79 6.72
N GLU A 167 -11.73 -21.08 6.65
CA GLU A 167 -10.76 -22.14 6.42
C GLU A 167 -10.64 -22.49 4.93
N LEU A 168 -9.41 -22.72 4.48
CA LEU A 168 -9.14 -23.16 3.10
C LEU A 168 -9.67 -24.58 2.87
N GLY A 169 -10.35 -24.78 1.73
CA GLY A 169 -10.91 -26.08 1.35
C GLY A 169 -12.28 -26.39 1.96
N GLN A 170 -12.81 -25.54 2.85
CA GLN A 170 -14.16 -25.64 3.39
C GLN A 170 -15.14 -24.79 2.57
N ASP A 171 -16.31 -25.34 2.26
CA ASP A 171 -17.42 -24.58 1.66
C ASP A 171 -18.30 -23.91 2.70
N TYR A 172 -18.76 -22.71 2.35
CA TYR A 172 -19.62 -21.88 3.17
C TYR A 172 -20.91 -21.54 2.42
N SER A 173 -22.03 -21.51 3.15
CA SER A 173 -23.35 -21.21 2.60
C SER A 173 -23.54 -19.71 2.34
N THR A 174 -24.18 -19.37 1.21
CA THR A 174 -24.56 -17.99 0.87
C THR A 174 -25.92 -17.57 1.46
N ALA A 175 -26.65 -18.48 2.10
CA ALA A 175 -28.03 -18.25 2.54
C ALA A 175 -28.18 -17.14 3.60
N THR A 176 -27.09 -16.79 4.27
CA THR A 176 -27.07 -15.85 5.40
C THR A 176 -26.52 -14.49 5.00
N LEU A 177 -26.14 -14.31 3.73
CA LEU A 177 -25.51 -13.11 3.22
C LEU A 177 -26.57 -12.07 2.84
N SER A 178 -26.27 -10.80 3.09
CA SER A 178 -27.10 -9.69 2.62
C SER A 178 -26.99 -9.52 1.09
N ALA A 179 -27.90 -8.74 0.50
CA ALA A 179 -27.86 -8.45 -0.93
C ALA A 179 -26.54 -7.78 -1.37
N THR A 180 -26.00 -6.89 -0.53
CA THR A 180 -24.72 -6.22 -0.77
C THR A 180 -23.55 -7.21 -0.71
N GLN A 181 -23.58 -8.15 0.24
CA GLN A 181 -22.58 -9.22 0.35
C GLN A 181 -22.62 -10.19 -0.83
N LEU A 182 -23.81 -10.49 -1.37
CA LEU A 182 -23.94 -11.35 -2.56
C LEU A 182 -23.36 -10.68 -3.82
N GLN A 183 -23.59 -9.38 -3.99
CA GLN A 183 -22.97 -8.61 -5.09
C GLN A 183 -21.44 -8.59 -4.93
N MET A 184 -20.95 -8.27 -3.74
CA MET A 184 -19.52 -8.30 -3.44
C MET A 184 -18.90 -9.68 -3.69
N LEU A 185 -19.64 -10.75 -3.37
CA LEU A 185 -19.18 -12.12 -3.59
C LEU A 185 -19.02 -12.45 -5.08
N GLU A 186 -19.80 -11.85 -5.98
CA GLU A 186 -19.57 -11.93 -7.42
C GLU A 186 -18.28 -11.21 -7.82
N ASP A 187 -18.09 -9.97 -7.36
CA ASP A 187 -16.89 -9.18 -7.68
C ASP A 187 -15.60 -9.86 -7.16
N LEU A 188 -15.63 -10.36 -5.93
CA LEU A 188 -14.50 -11.11 -5.33
C LEU A 188 -14.23 -12.44 -6.03
N ALA A 189 -15.25 -13.04 -6.67
CA ALA A 189 -15.07 -14.24 -7.47
C ALA A 189 -14.33 -13.91 -8.78
N GLU A 190 -14.62 -12.77 -9.40
CA GLU A 190 -13.90 -12.26 -10.57
C GLU A 190 -12.45 -11.90 -10.23
N PHE A 191 -12.21 -11.37 -9.02
CA PHE A 191 -10.86 -11.14 -8.51
C PHE A 191 -10.10 -12.41 -8.13
N GLY A 192 -10.75 -13.56 -8.11
CA GLY A 192 -10.13 -14.82 -7.69
C GLY A 192 -9.86 -14.91 -6.18
N ILE A 193 -10.43 -14.01 -5.38
CA ILE A 193 -10.36 -14.03 -3.91
C ILE A 193 -11.30 -15.11 -3.36
N ILE A 194 -12.43 -15.32 -4.03
CA ILE A 194 -13.40 -16.38 -3.72
C ILE A 194 -13.56 -17.27 -4.95
N TYR A 195 -13.80 -18.56 -4.73
CA TYR A 195 -14.24 -19.48 -5.77
C TYR A 195 -15.71 -19.84 -5.61
N ARG A 196 -16.44 -19.83 -6.72
CA ARG A 196 -17.84 -20.26 -6.79
C ARG A 196 -18.05 -21.04 -8.08
N SER A 197 -18.74 -22.18 -7.98
CA SER A 197 -19.00 -23.03 -9.16
C SER A 197 -19.79 -22.30 -10.26
N HIS A 198 -20.77 -21.48 -9.87
CA HIS A 198 -21.59 -20.66 -10.78
C HIS A 198 -22.30 -19.54 -10.01
N LYS A 199 -22.79 -18.50 -10.69
CA LYS A 199 -23.42 -17.31 -10.07
C LYS A 199 -24.66 -17.59 -9.23
N ALA A 200 -25.31 -18.75 -9.38
CA ALA A 200 -26.45 -19.16 -8.56
C ALA A 200 -26.10 -20.20 -7.49
N ALA A 201 -24.83 -20.59 -7.35
CA ALA A 201 -24.44 -21.63 -6.39
C ALA A 201 -24.70 -21.18 -4.96
N SER A 202 -25.33 -22.02 -4.15
CA SER A 202 -25.65 -21.71 -2.74
C SER A 202 -24.44 -21.72 -1.80
N THR A 203 -23.25 -21.95 -2.34
CA THR A 203 -22.01 -22.25 -1.60
C THR A 203 -20.81 -21.61 -2.28
N PHE A 204 -19.83 -21.17 -1.50
CA PHE A 204 -18.58 -20.58 -1.98
C PHE A 204 -17.38 -21.10 -1.19
N TYR A 205 -16.19 -20.98 -1.77
CA TYR A 205 -14.92 -21.39 -1.15
C TYR A 205 -13.97 -20.18 -1.05
N PRO A 206 -13.39 -19.90 0.11
CA PRO A 206 -12.31 -18.93 0.22
C PRO A 206 -11.05 -19.47 -0.48
N THR A 207 -10.34 -18.60 -1.20
CA THR A 207 -9.03 -18.95 -1.78
C THR A 207 -7.91 -18.54 -0.82
N ARG A 208 -6.67 -18.90 -1.15
CA ARG A 208 -5.51 -18.48 -0.36
C ARG A 208 -5.40 -16.97 -0.24
N LEU A 209 -5.72 -16.21 -1.29
CA LEU A 209 -5.73 -14.73 -1.27
C LEU A 209 -6.68 -14.16 -0.21
N ALA A 210 -7.84 -14.80 0.00
CA ALA A 210 -8.83 -14.42 1.00
C ALA A 210 -8.32 -14.63 2.44
N VAL A 211 -7.76 -15.80 2.73
CA VAL A 211 -7.30 -16.16 4.08
C VAL A 211 -6.01 -15.42 4.44
N THR A 212 -5.19 -15.10 3.45
CA THR A 212 -3.95 -14.35 3.65
C THR A 212 -4.17 -12.85 3.75
N LEU A 213 -5.39 -12.36 3.50
CA LEU A 213 -5.74 -10.95 3.63
C LEU A 213 -5.51 -10.46 5.07
N THR A 214 -6.01 -11.19 6.06
CA THR A 214 -5.91 -10.86 7.49
C THR A 214 -4.65 -11.41 8.16
N SER A 215 -3.86 -12.22 7.44
CA SER A 215 -2.59 -12.78 7.91
C SER A 215 -1.43 -11.92 7.42
N ASP A 216 -0.45 -11.71 8.30
CA ASP A 216 0.76 -10.94 7.96
C ASP A 216 1.50 -11.59 6.76
N ALA A 217 2.11 -10.76 5.91
CA ALA A 217 2.60 -11.12 4.57
C ALA A 217 3.64 -12.28 4.54
N GLY A 218 4.19 -12.67 5.69
CA GLY A 218 5.10 -13.81 5.84
C GLY A 218 4.46 -15.19 5.64
N ALA A 219 3.13 -15.33 5.77
CA ALA A 219 2.45 -16.62 5.73
C ALA A 219 2.41 -17.29 4.33
N LEU A 220 2.53 -16.51 3.25
CA LEU A 220 2.61 -17.08 1.88
C LEU A 220 3.89 -17.87 1.63
N SER A 221 4.97 -17.57 2.35
CA SER A 221 6.30 -18.15 2.11
C SER A 221 6.52 -19.52 2.77
N GLN A 222 5.70 -19.88 3.77
CA GLN A 222 5.91 -21.08 4.61
C GLN A 222 4.93 -22.23 4.33
N GLY A 223 3.94 -22.05 3.45
CA GLY A 223 2.86 -23.02 3.21
C GLY A 223 3.19 -24.21 2.28
N SER A 224 4.41 -24.34 1.75
CA SER A 224 4.81 -25.46 0.87
C SER A 224 5.79 -26.40 1.59
N GLY A 225 5.29 -27.05 2.65
CA GLY A 225 5.92 -28.22 3.24
C GLY A 225 5.42 -29.48 2.55
N SER A 226 6.26 -30.04 1.67
CA SER A 226 6.18 -31.41 1.13
C SER A 226 5.12 -31.72 0.05
N ALA A 227 5.47 -31.50 -1.21
CA ALA A 227 5.13 -32.42 -2.31
C ALA A 227 6.10 -32.22 -3.50
N THR A 228 6.56 -33.33 -4.03
CA THR A 228 7.42 -33.50 -5.20
C THR A 228 6.75 -32.99 -6.49
N GLY A 229 7.43 -32.09 -7.21
CA GLY A 229 7.18 -31.82 -8.64
C GLY A 229 6.34 -30.58 -8.96
N GLY A 230 6.98 -29.56 -9.55
CA GLY A 230 6.33 -28.59 -10.43
C GLY A 230 5.44 -27.51 -9.80
N GLY A 231 6.03 -26.57 -9.05
CA GLY A 231 5.36 -25.34 -8.62
C GLY A 231 6.37 -24.25 -8.23
N SER A 232 6.80 -23.47 -9.21
CA SER A 232 7.93 -22.53 -9.13
C SER A 232 7.57 -21.13 -8.59
N THR A 233 6.72 -21.03 -7.56
CA THR A 233 6.20 -19.71 -7.10
C THR A 233 6.74 -19.22 -5.75
N ALA A 234 7.56 -20.00 -5.04
CA ALA A 234 8.16 -19.57 -3.76
C ALA A 234 9.69 -19.38 -3.80
N LYS A 235 10.33 -19.56 -4.96
CA LYS A 235 11.78 -19.32 -5.14
C LYS A 235 11.93 -18.14 -6.08
N GLY A 236 12.65 -17.10 -5.67
CA GLY A 236 12.95 -16.00 -6.57
C GLY A 236 13.61 -16.50 -7.86
N PHE A 237 13.38 -15.78 -8.95
CA PHE A 237 13.72 -16.22 -10.30
C PHE A 237 14.68 -15.29 -11.02
N ILE A 238 15.06 -14.17 -10.38
CA ILE A 238 15.86 -13.12 -11.00
C ILE A 238 17.32 -13.25 -10.56
N ILE A 239 18.24 -13.22 -11.52
CA ILE A 239 19.67 -13.07 -11.30
C ILE A 239 20.14 -11.74 -11.89
N VAL A 240 20.83 -10.93 -11.08
CA VAL A 240 21.41 -9.64 -11.49
C VAL A 240 22.93 -9.70 -11.36
N GLU A 241 23.64 -9.35 -12.44
CA GLU A 241 25.10 -9.29 -12.48
C GLU A 241 25.63 -7.87 -12.33
N THR A 242 26.92 -7.73 -12.00
CA THR A 242 27.64 -6.44 -11.86
C THR A 242 27.73 -5.63 -13.15
N ASN A 243 27.53 -6.27 -14.31
CA ASN A 243 27.53 -5.65 -15.64
C ASN A 243 26.12 -5.13 -16.07
N TYR A 244 25.19 -5.05 -15.11
CA TYR A 244 23.79 -4.65 -15.28
C TYR A 244 22.93 -5.62 -16.12
N ARG A 245 23.40 -6.85 -16.38
CA ARG A 245 22.58 -7.88 -17.02
C ARG A 245 21.63 -8.52 -16.01
N ILE A 246 20.44 -8.81 -16.49
CA ILE A 246 19.41 -9.53 -15.75
C ILE A 246 19.10 -10.82 -16.49
N TYR A 247 19.01 -11.90 -15.73
CA TYR A 247 18.56 -13.22 -16.17
C TYR A 247 17.37 -13.64 -15.32
N ALA A 248 16.21 -13.76 -15.93
CA ALA A 248 14.98 -14.15 -15.26
C ALA A 248 14.57 -15.56 -15.69
N TYR A 249 14.52 -16.49 -14.75
CA TYR A 249 14.11 -17.88 -14.97
C TYR A 249 12.60 -18.02 -14.77
N THR A 250 11.84 -17.50 -15.73
CA THR A 250 10.38 -17.53 -15.69
C THR A 250 9.79 -17.69 -17.08
N ASN A 251 8.69 -18.43 -17.16
CA ASN A 251 7.82 -18.52 -18.33
C ASN A 251 6.55 -17.66 -18.19
N SER A 252 6.31 -17.06 -17.00
CA SER A 252 5.15 -16.21 -16.74
C SER A 252 5.25 -14.92 -17.56
N LEU A 253 4.26 -14.71 -18.44
CA LEU A 253 4.16 -13.51 -19.27
C LEU A 253 4.03 -12.24 -18.43
N LEU A 254 3.35 -12.34 -17.29
CA LEU A 254 3.20 -11.22 -16.36
C LEU A 254 4.56 -10.77 -15.82
N GLN A 255 5.35 -11.70 -15.29
CA GLN A 255 6.67 -11.37 -14.73
C GLN A 255 7.62 -10.79 -15.78
N ILE A 256 7.53 -11.30 -17.02
CA ILE A 256 8.28 -10.76 -18.16
C ILE A 256 7.82 -9.33 -18.48
N ALA A 257 6.51 -9.06 -18.46
CA ALA A 257 5.95 -7.74 -18.70
C ALA A 257 6.36 -6.74 -17.61
N ILE A 258 6.33 -7.14 -16.33
CA ILE A 258 6.78 -6.31 -15.20
C ILE A 258 8.27 -5.97 -15.34
N LEU A 259 9.12 -6.97 -15.60
CA LEU A 259 10.54 -6.76 -15.87
C LEU A 259 10.78 -5.81 -17.04
N SER A 260 9.94 -5.88 -18.08
CA SER A 260 10.07 -5.02 -19.25
C SER A 260 9.82 -3.54 -18.97
N LEU A 261 9.20 -3.17 -17.84
CA LEU A 261 8.96 -1.77 -17.46
C LEU A 261 10.28 -1.03 -17.24
N PHE A 262 11.16 -1.61 -16.41
CA PHE A 262 12.41 -0.98 -15.97
C PHE A 262 13.68 -1.60 -16.59
N THR A 263 13.57 -2.65 -17.39
CA THR A 263 14.70 -3.29 -18.09
C THR A 263 14.55 -3.23 -19.60
N HIS A 264 15.67 -3.23 -20.31
CA HIS A 264 15.70 -3.44 -21.76
C HIS A 264 15.86 -4.94 -22.05
N MET A 265 14.75 -5.60 -22.40
CA MET A 265 14.73 -7.02 -22.75
C MET A 265 15.51 -7.26 -24.06
N ARG A 266 16.34 -8.30 -24.10
CA ARG A 266 17.20 -8.63 -25.26
C ARG A 266 16.77 -9.92 -25.93
N THR A 267 16.75 -11.01 -25.18
CA THR A 267 16.42 -12.33 -25.72
C THR A 267 15.44 -13.05 -24.80
N ARG A 268 14.53 -13.80 -25.42
CA ARG A 268 13.57 -14.65 -24.71
C ARG A 268 13.76 -16.08 -25.17
N PHE A 269 14.11 -16.95 -24.22
CA PHE A 269 14.09 -18.40 -24.35
C PHE A 269 12.85 -18.96 -23.63
N PRO A 270 12.49 -20.24 -23.81
CA PRO A 270 11.31 -20.83 -23.19
C PRO A 270 11.23 -20.68 -21.66
N ASN A 271 12.38 -20.80 -20.95
CA ASN A 271 12.46 -20.73 -19.49
C ASN A 271 13.50 -19.71 -18.97
N LEU A 272 14.01 -18.85 -19.85
CA LEU A 272 15.01 -17.84 -19.49
C LEU A 272 14.80 -16.59 -20.31
N VAL A 273 14.73 -15.45 -19.65
CA VAL A 273 14.67 -14.16 -20.30
C VAL A 273 15.87 -13.34 -19.90
N SER A 274 16.60 -12.83 -20.89
CA SER A 274 17.77 -12.00 -20.67
C SER A 274 17.50 -10.55 -21.04
N GLY A 275 17.95 -9.64 -20.19
CA GLY A 275 17.80 -8.20 -20.34
C GLY A 275 19.00 -7.44 -19.80
N LYS A 276 18.97 -6.12 -19.96
CA LYS A 276 19.96 -5.22 -19.36
C LYS A 276 19.27 -4.02 -18.73
N ILE A 277 19.66 -3.65 -17.52
CA ILE A 277 19.28 -2.38 -16.92
C ILE A 277 20.13 -1.29 -17.57
N THR A 278 19.47 -0.25 -18.10
CA THR A 278 20.14 0.87 -18.76
C THR A 278 19.58 2.18 -18.26
N ARG A 279 20.35 3.25 -18.40
CA ARG A 279 19.89 4.62 -18.14
C ARG A 279 18.54 4.93 -18.79
N ARG A 280 18.35 4.51 -20.05
CA ARG A 280 17.10 4.73 -20.79
C ARG A 280 15.94 3.91 -20.22
N SER A 281 16.16 2.67 -19.81
CA SER A 281 15.10 1.82 -19.26
C SER A 281 14.64 2.29 -17.87
N ILE A 282 15.57 2.73 -17.02
CA ILE A 282 15.26 3.34 -15.72
C ILE A 282 14.60 4.72 -15.91
N GLY A 283 15.12 5.57 -16.80
CA GLY A 283 14.48 6.86 -17.11
C GLY A 283 13.04 6.71 -17.61
N ARG A 284 12.76 5.65 -18.40
CA ARG A 284 11.40 5.29 -18.80
C ARG A 284 10.55 4.82 -17.61
N ALA A 285 11.07 3.97 -16.73
CA ALA A 285 10.35 3.54 -15.54
C ALA A 285 9.96 4.72 -14.63
N ILE A 286 10.87 5.67 -14.42
CA ILE A 286 10.59 6.88 -13.63
C ILE A 286 9.56 7.77 -14.36
N SER A 287 9.51 7.76 -15.70
CA SER A 287 8.43 8.44 -16.43
C SER A 287 7.05 7.84 -16.19
N TYR A 288 6.99 6.57 -15.78
CA TYR A 288 5.78 5.89 -15.33
C TYR A 288 5.52 6.06 -13.82
N GLY A 289 6.30 6.88 -13.12
CA GLY A 289 6.18 7.06 -11.67
C GLY A 289 6.77 5.92 -10.82
N ILE A 290 7.54 5.00 -11.42
CA ILE A 290 8.23 3.94 -10.69
C ILE A 290 9.54 4.48 -10.12
N THR A 291 9.70 4.42 -8.80
CA THR A 291 10.90 4.94 -8.11
C THR A 291 12.07 3.95 -8.12
N SER A 292 13.29 4.42 -7.92
CA SER A 292 14.47 3.53 -7.81
C SER A 292 14.33 2.53 -6.66
N ALA A 293 13.73 2.97 -5.54
CA ALA A 293 13.50 2.13 -4.37
C ALA A 293 12.58 0.94 -4.70
N GLN A 294 11.48 1.19 -5.43
CA GLN A 294 10.56 0.13 -5.87
C GLN A 294 11.22 -0.87 -6.82
N VAL A 295 12.07 -0.40 -7.74
CA VAL A 295 12.82 -1.29 -8.64
C VAL A 295 13.77 -2.18 -7.84
N ILE A 296 14.49 -1.62 -6.87
CA ILE A 296 15.42 -2.37 -6.02
C ILE A 296 14.65 -3.38 -5.16
N GLU A 297 13.57 -2.96 -4.51
CA GLU A 297 12.72 -3.83 -3.69
C GLU A 297 12.15 -5.00 -4.50
N TYR A 298 11.65 -4.75 -5.70
CA TYR A 298 11.17 -5.81 -6.59
C TYR A 298 12.27 -6.80 -6.99
N LEU A 299 13.48 -6.30 -7.28
CA LEU A 299 14.62 -7.17 -7.59
C LEU A 299 15.09 -7.99 -6.38
N GLU A 300 14.99 -7.43 -5.17
CA GLU A 300 15.33 -8.11 -3.91
C GLU A 300 14.32 -9.21 -3.55
N THR A 301 13.03 -8.91 -3.61
CA THR A 301 11.95 -9.85 -3.27
C THR A 301 11.93 -11.06 -4.22
N HIS A 302 12.22 -10.85 -5.50
CA HIS A 302 12.24 -11.89 -6.52
C HIS A 302 13.66 -12.40 -6.86
N ALA A 303 14.66 -12.09 -6.04
CA ALA A 303 16.04 -12.55 -6.22
C ALA A 303 16.16 -14.08 -6.11
N HIS A 304 16.92 -14.69 -7.01
CA HIS A 304 17.13 -16.14 -7.03
C HIS A 304 17.77 -16.63 -5.71
N PRO A 305 17.38 -17.80 -5.17
CA PRO A 305 17.92 -18.32 -3.90
C PRO A 305 19.45 -18.40 -3.85
N GLN A 306 20.11 -18.58 -4.99
CA GLN A 306 21.56 -18.58 -5.08
C GLN A 306 22.18 -17.20 -4.81
N MET A 307 21.51 -16.12 -5.17
CA MET A 307 21.93 -14.75 -4.82
C MET A 307 21.63 -14.43 -3.35
N GLN A 308 20.50 -14.91 -2.83
CA GLN A 308 20.13 -14.70 -1.42
C GLN A 308 21.15 -15.27 -0.40
N LYS A 309 22.01 -16.20 -0.83
CA LYS A 309 23.12 -16.73 -0.01
C LYS A 309 24.20 -15.69 0.31
N THR A 310 24.34 -14.66 -0.52
CA THR A 310 25.34 -13.60 -0.35
C THR A 310 24.62 -12.33 0.05
N LYS A 311 25.06 -11.68 1.14
CA LYS A 311 24.52 -10.38 1.57
C LYS A 311 25.57 -9.27 1.31
N PRO A 312 25.21 -8.16 0.64
CA PRO A 312 23.91 -7.84 0.04
C PRO A 312 23.60 -8.73 -1.18
N PHE A 313 22.31 -9.05 -1.40
CA PHE A 313 21.88 -9.96 -2.48
C PHE A 313 22.05 -9.32 -3.85
N LEU A 314 21.83 -8.01 -3.96
CA LEU A 314 22.11 -7.24 -5.17
C LEU A 314 23.52 -6.63 -5.10
N PRO A 315 24.25 -6.58 -6.23
CA PRO A 315 25.51 -5.85 -6.28
C PRO A 315 25.28 -4.35 -5.96
N PRO A 316 26.02 -3.77 -5.00
CA PRO A 316 25.82 -2.38 -4.59
C PRO A 316 26.02 -1.39 -5.75
N THR A 317 26.95 -1.71 -6.67
CA THR A 317 27.19 -0.91 -7.88
C THR A 317 25.95 -0.79 -8.76
N VAL A 318 25.09 -1.81 -8.79
CA VAL A 318 23.84 -1.78 -9.56
C VAL A 318 22.80 -0.93 -8.83
N MET A 319 22.66 -1.11 -7.51
CA MET A 319 21.71 -0.34 -6.69
C MET A 319 22.01 1.17 -6.77
N ASP A 320 23.27 1.54 -6.56
CA ASP A 320 23.71 2.93 -6.61
C ASP A 320 23.51 3.53 -7.99
N GLN A 321 23.79 2.77 -9.05
CA GLN A 321 23.60 3.24 -10.41
C GLN A 321 22.13 3.51 -10.75
N ILE A 322 21.20 2.68 -10.25
CA ILE A 322 19.76 2.89 -10.44
C ILE A 322 19.32 4.18 -9.73
N ARG A 323 19.77 4.41 -8.49
CA ARG A 323 19.51 5.64 -7.74
C ARG A 323 20.09 6.87 -8.42
N LEU A 324 21.32 6.79 -8.91
CA LEU A 324 21.96 7.89 -9.64
C LEU A 324 21.20 8.26 -10.92
N TRP A 325 20.67 7.27 -11.65
CA TRP A 325 19.86 7.53 -12.84
C TRP A 325 18.50 8.18 -12.52
N GLU A 326 17.95 7.97 -11.33
CA GLU A 326 16.79 8.71 -10.83
C GLU A 326 17.13 10.16 -10.51
N TYR A 327 18.17 10.38 -9.68
CA TYR A 327 18.64 11.72 -9.33
C TYR A 327 19.04 12.56 -10.54
N GLU A 328 19.54 11.93 -11.62
CA GLU A 328 19.85 12.62 -12.87
C GLU A 328 18.64 13.32 -13.51
N ARG A 329 17.43 12.78 -13.33
CA ARG A 329 16.18 13.37 -13.85
C ARG A 329 15.63 14.46 -12.94
N GLU A 330 15.88 14.36 -11.63
CA GLU A 330 15.47 15.33 -10.60
C GLU A 330 16.40 16.55 -10.50
N ARG A 331 17.43 16.67 -11.36
CA ARG A 331 18.41 17.77 -11.30
C ARG A 331 17.83 19.16 -11.57
N MET A 332 16.64 19.26 -12.15
CA MET A 332 16.01 20.54 -12.47
C MET A 332 14.68 20.68 -11.74
N GLU A 333 14.70 21.52 -10.71
CA GLU A 333 13.49 22.03 -10.08
C GLU A 333 13.07 23.32 -10.79
N THR A 334 11.86 23.36 -11.33
CA THR A 334 11.30 24.57 -11.92
C THR A 334 10.40 25.25 -10.90
N SER A 335 10.76 26.45 -10.45
CA SER A 335 9.90 27.30 -9.64
C SER A 335 9.19 28.31 -10.54
N GLN A 336 7.86 28.40 -10.43
CA GLN A 336 7.11 29.51 -11.02
C GLN A 336 7.18 30.71 -10.08
N GLY A 337 7.30 31.90 -10.64
CA GLY A 337 7.47 33.11 -9.85
C GLY A 337 7.88 34.31 -10.68
N PHE A 338 8.29 35.36 -10.00
CA PHE A 338 8.61 36.66 -10.57
C PHE A 338 10.06 37.02 -10.33
N LEU A 339 10.72 37.50 -11.37
CA LEU A 339 12.09 37.99 -11.28
C LEU A 339 12.10 39.51 -11.11
N MET A 340 12.56 39.97 -9.95
CA MET A 340 12.78 41.38 -9.64
C MET A 340 14.18 41.78 -10.08
N ARG A 341 14.29 42.83 -10.91
CA ARG A 341 15.54 43.36 -11.47
C ARG A 341 15.48 44.88 -11.58
N ASP A 342 16.58 45.49 -12.01
CA ASP A 342 16.69 46.93 -12.32
C ASP A 342 16.52 47.87 -11.12
N PHE A 343 17.12 47.51 -9.97
CA PHE A 343 17.14 48.37 -8.79
C PHE A 343 18.14 49.53 -8.94
N ALA A 344 17.64 50.76 -8.81
CA ALA A 344 18.47 51.97 -8.90
C ALA A 344 19.57 52.03 -7.83
N ASN A 345 19.23 51.66 -6.58
CA ASN A 345 20.12 51.78 -5.42
C ASN A 345 20.36 50.42 -4.78
N GLU A 346 21.57 50.21 -4.23
CA GLU A 346 21.88 48.98 -3.48
C GLU A 346 21.09 48.89 -2.17
N GLY A 347 20.85 50.04 -1.51
CA GLY A 347 20.05 50.09 -0.28
C GLY A 347 18.60 49.65 -0.50
N SER A 348 17.97 50.05 -1.62
CA SER A 348 16.60 49.61 -1.91
C SER A 348 16.55 48.13 -2.25
N TYR A 349 17.51 47.63 -3.04
CA TYR A 349 17.64 46.18 -3.31
C TYR A 349 17.70 45.37 -2.01
N ARG A 350 18.61 45.71 -1.09
CA ARG A 350 18.76 44.99 0.19
C ARG A 350 17.49 45.02 1.03
N ASP A 351 16.79 46.16 1.07
CA ASP A 351 15.56 46.30 1.84
C ASP A 351 14.40 45.46 1.25
N TYR A 352 14.29 45.35 -0.08
CA TYR A 352 13.31 44.47 -0.72
C TYR A 352 13.65 42.99 -0.57
N VAL A 353 14.94 42.62 -0.65
CA VAL A 353 15.40 41.24 -0.40
C VAL A 353 15.13 40.83 1.04
N GLN A 354 15.43 41.71 2.01
CA GLN A 354 15.20 41.44 3.43
C GLN A 354 13.70 41.27 3.71
N TYR A 355 12.86 42.13 3.14
CA TYR A 355 11.40 41.97 3.25
C TYR A 355 10.89 40.68 2.60
N ALA A 356 11.42 40.29 1.43
CA ALA A 356 11.06 39.02 0.80
C ALA A 356 11.51 37.81 1.65
N LYS A 357 12.68 37.90 2.30
CA LYS A 357 13.21 36.88 3.19
C LYS A 357 12.39 36.74 4.47
N ASP A 358 12.00 37.86 5.08
CA ASP A 358 11.22 37.90 6.33
C ASP A 358 9.81 37.31 6.15
N ASN A 359 9.24 37.42 4.94
CA ASN A 359 7.94 36.85 4.59
C ASN A 359 8.04 35.44 3.97
N GLY A 360 9.25 34.88 3.81
CA GLY A 360 9.46 33.53 3.29
C GLY A 360 9.18 33.33 1.79
N VAL A 361 9.10 34.42 1.01
CA VAL A 361 8.75 34.41 -0.43
C VAL A 361 9.96 34.42 -1.37
N LEU A 362 11.17 34.55 -0.81
CA LEU A 362 12.43 34.63 -1.56
C LEU A 362 12.92 33.22 -1.95
N VAL A 363 13.04 32.96 -3.25
CA VAL A 363 13.48 31.66 -3.79
C VAL A 363 14.95 31.70 -4.23
N TRP A 364 15.40 32.80 -4.82
CA TRP A 364 16.77 32.94 -5.31
C TRP A 364 17.22 34.42 -5.30
N GLN A 365 18.52 34.68 -5.11
CA GLN A 365 19.08 36.03 -5.18
C GLN A 365 20.45 36.05 -5.86
N ASN A 366 20.76 37.16 -6.51
CA ASN A 366 22.09 37.47 -7.05
C ASN A 366 22.45 38.93 -6.75
N ASP A 367 23.28 39.12 -5.73
CA ASP A 367 23.68 40.43 -5.23
C ASP A 367 24.53 41.21 -6.25
N LYS A 368 25.31 40.52 -7.09
CA LYS A 368 26.18 41.16 -8.10
C LYS A 368 25.37 41.86 -9.20
N GLN A 369 24.26 41.25 -9.60
CA GLN A 369 23.36 41.78 -10.63
C GLN A 369 22.16 42.52 -10.03
N ARG A 370 22.07 42.61 -8.69
CA ARG A 370 20.94 43.22 -7.95
C ARG A 370 19.60 42.69 -8.43
N MET A 371 19.47 41.37 -8.46
CA MET A 371 18.22 40.71 -8.87
C MET A 371 17.87 39.60 -7.90
N PHE A 372 16.59 39.32 -7.76
CA PHE A 372 16.08 38.22 -6.93
C PHE A 372 14.78 37.67 -7.47
N PHE A 373 14.52 36.40 -7.21
CA PHE A 373 13.33 35.67 -7.65
C PHE A 373 12.43 35.39 -6.45
N ILE A 374 11.14 35.63 -6.63
CA ILE A 374 10.09 35.42 -5.61
C ILE A 374 9.00 34.50 -6.15
N ASP A 375 8.37 33.75 -5.26
CA ASP A 375 7.22 32.89 -5.58
C ASP A 375 5.93 33.70 -5.77
N SER A 376 5.70 34.72 -4.93
CA SER A 376 4.47 35.51 -4.88
C SER A 376 4.76 37.01 -4.93
N ILE A 377 4.22 37.67 -5.95
CA ILE A 377 4.36 39.11 -6.15
C ILE A 377 3.48 39.95 -5.22
N GLU A 378 2.43 39.37 -4.64
CA GLU A 378 1.45 40.14 -3.86
C GLU A 378 2.06 40.75 -2.59
N VAL A 379 2.89 39.96 -1.90
CA VAL A 379 3.56 40.37 -0.66
C VAL A 379 4.55 41.50 -0.94
N VAL A 380 5.43 41.34 -1.93
CA VAL A 380 6.41 42.36 -2.31
C VAL A 380 5.73 43.57 -2.94
N GLY A 381 4.65 43.37 -3.69
CA GLY A 381 3.82 44.42 -4.28
C GLY A 381 3.16 45.33 -3.25
N ALA A 382 2.78 44.80 -2.08
CA ALA A 382 2.27 45.62 -0.98
C ALA A 382 3.33 46.58 -0.44
N LYS A 383 4.60 46.15 -0.33
CA LYS A 383 5.71 47.03 0.05
C LYS A 383 5.99 48.08 -1.02
N ILE A 384 6.03 47.69 -2.29
CA ILE A 384 6.21 48.63 -3.42
C ILE A 384 5.11 49.71 -3.41
N LYS A 385 3.85 49.33 -3.21
CA LYS A 385 2.73 50.28 -3.11
C LYS A 385 2.89 51.26 -1.94
N ARG A 386 3.31 50.78 -0.76
CA ARG A 386 3.59 51.63 0.41
C ARG A 386 4.73 52.61 0.15
N ASP A 387 5.80 52.17 -0.48
CA ASP A 387 6.95 53.02 -0.78
C ASP A 387 6.61 54.05 -1.88
N MET A 388 5.80 53.69 -2.87
CA MET A 388 5.27 54.63 -3.86
C MET A 388 4.33 55.69 -3.25
N GLN A 389 3.51 55.31 -2.27
CA GLN A 389 2.65 56.27 -1.54
C GLN A 389 3.49 57.23 -0.69
N LYS A 390 4.53 56.73 -0.02
CA LYS A 390 5.49 57.56 0.74
C LYS A 390 6.32 58.49 -0.14
N ALA A 391 6.56 58.14 -1.39
CA ALA A 391 7.29 59.00 -2.34
C ALA A 391 6.40 60.06 -3.02
N ARG A 392 5.07 59.91 -2.93
CA ARG A 392 4.08 60.88 -3.46
C ARG A 392 3.56 61.86 -2.41
N ALA A 393 3.67 61.51 -1.14
CA ALA A 393 3.46 62.40 0.00
C ALA A 393 4.76 63.16 0.30
#